data_AF-A0A7W1IY98-F1
#
_entry.id   AF-A0A7W1IY98-F1
#
_cell.length_a   1.000
_cell.length_b   1.000
_cell.length_c   1.000
_cell.angle_alpha   90.00
_cell.angle_beta   90.00
_cell.angle_gamma   90.00
#
_symmetry.space_group_name_H-M   'P 1'
#
loop_
_entity.id
_entity.type
_entity.pdbx_description
1 polymer ?
#
loop_
_entity_poly.entity_id
_entity_poly.type
_entity_poly.pdbx_seq_one_letter_code
_entity_poly.pdbx_strand_id
1 'polypeptide(L)'
;NQSNFVCLLDVKGRSVSSHQLARKIEHWQNRGFKEIAFVIGGAEGVASEVVERADFSLSLSLLTFTHETARVVLTEQLYRAYTIIKGFPYQK
;
A
#
# COMPACT_ATOMS: atom_id res chain seq x y z
N ASN A 1 1.45 6.72 22.90
CA ASN A 1 0.80 7.06 21.61
C ASN A 1 1.39 6.22 20.50
N GLN A 2 0.79 5.07 20.20
CA GLN A 2 1.25 4.24 19.08
C GLN A 2 0.75 4.87 17.77
N SER A 3 1.68 5.35 16.94
CA SER A 3 1.41 6.01 15.67
C SER A 3 0.93 5.00 14.62
N ASN A 4 -0.15 5.31 13.89
CA ASN A 4 -0.54 4.54 12.71
C ASN A 4 0.39 4.89 11.53
N PHE A 5 0.78 3.87 10.76
CA PHE A 5 1.53 4.08 9.51
C PHE A 5 0.54 4.31 8.36
N VAL A 6 0.67 5.43 7.65
CA VAL A 6 -0.24 5.81 6.56
C VAL A 6 0.45 5.59 5.22
N CYS A 7 -0.12 4.71 4.40
CA CYS A 7 0.31 4.43 3.04
C CYS A 7 -0.70 5.01 2.05
N LEU A 8 -0.34 6.07 1.34
CA LEU A 8 -1.17 6.67 0.31
C LEU A 8 -0.99 5.95 -1.02
N LEU A 9 -2.09 5.66 -1.72
CA LEU A 9 -2.08 5.21 -3.10
C LEU A 9 -2.09 6.42 -4.03
N ASP A 10 -1.02 6.59 -4.80
CA ASP A 10 -0.80 7.71 -5.70
C ASP A 10 -0.05 7.22 -6.96
N VAL A 11 -0.49 7.65 -8.14
CA VAL A 11 0.18 7.35 -9.41
C VAL A 11 1.63 7.87 -9.42
N LYS A 12 1.90 8.97 -8.72
CA LYS A 12 3.24 9.56 -8.54
C LYS A 12 4.04 8.90 -7.40
N GLY A 13 3.42 7.97 -6.69
CA GLY A 13 4.06 7.21 -5.62
C GLY A 13 5.15 6.28 -6.13
N ARG A 14 5.83 5.60 -5.21
CA ARG A 14 6.90 4.69 -5.56
C ARG A 14 6.33 3.38 -6.09
N SER A 15 6.71 3.00 -7.31
CA SER A 15 6.45 1.66 -7.84
C SER A 15 7.36 0.64 -7.15
N VAL A 16 6.78 -0.48 -6.74
CA VAL A 16 7.48 -1.59 -6.09
C VAL A 16 6.99 -2.92 -6.66
N SER A 17 7.86 -3.93 -6.68
CA SER A 17 7.42 -5.30 -6.98
C SER A 17 6.66 -5.91 -5.81
N SER A 18 5.89 -6.98 -6.04
CA SER A 18 5.15 -7.68 -4.97
C SER A 18 6.07 -8.16 -3.84
N HIS A 19 7.30 -8.61 -4.15
CA HIS A 19 8.29 -9.00 -3.14
C HIS A 19 8.80 -7.79 -2.33
N GLN A 20 8.96 -6.63 -2.98
CA GLN A 20 9.33 -5.40 -2.28
C GLN A 20 8.19 -4.90 -1.40
N LEU A 21 6.93 -5.02 -1.84
CA LEU A 21 5.75 -4.71 -1.03
C LEU A 21 5.68 -5.60 0.21
N ALA A 22 5.87 -6.92 0.05
CA ALA A 22 5.92 -7.88 1.16
C ALA A 22 6.98 -7.49 2.20
N ARG A 23 8.22 -7.21 1.76
CA ARG A 23 9.30 -6.75 2.66
C ARG A 23 8.98 -5.44 3.36
N LYS A 24 8.31 -4.50 2.68
CA LYS A 24 7.89 -3.23 3.29
C LYS A 24 6.85 -3.45 4.39
N ILE A 25 5.83 -4.25 4.12
CA ILE A 25 4.78 -4.58 5.09
C ILE A 25 5.38 -5.25 6.33
N GLU A 26 6.23 -6.27 6.13
CA GLU A 26 6.93 -6.95 7.23
C GLU A 26 7.82 -5.98 8.02
N HIS A 27 8.56 -5.10 7.34
CA HIS A 27 9.37 -4.07 7.99
C HIS A 27 8.51 -3.10 8.84
N TRP A 28 7.36 -2.66 8.34
CA TRP A 28 6.45 -1.79 9.09
C TRP A 28 5.87 -2.49 10.32
N GLN A 29 5.50 -3.77 10.20
CA GLN A 29 5.04 -4.58 11.34
C GLN A 29 6.12 -4.73 12.41
N ASN A 30 7.36 -5.02 12.01
CA ASN A 30 8.50 -5.20 12.92
C ASN A 30 8.90 -3.90 13.64
N ARG A 31 8.57 -2.74 13.08
CA ARG A 31 8.78 -1.43 13.74
C ARG A 31 7.77 -1.14 14.86
N GLY A 32 6.79 -2.02 15.09
CA GLY A 32 5.82 -1.87 16.17
C GLY A 32 4.66 -0.92 15.84
N PHE A 33 4.43 -0.62 14.56
CA PHE A 33 3.23 0.08 14.14
C PHE A 33 2.01 -0.82 14.39
N LYS A 34 1.05 -0.36 15.18
CA LYS A 34 -0.16 -1.13 15.52
C LYS A 34 -1.09 -1.31 14.31
N GLU A 35 -1.10 -0.33 13.43
CA GLU A 35 -1.97 -0.30 12.27
C GLU A 35 -1.23 0.29 11.06
N ILE A 36 -1.46 -0.32 9.89
CA ILE A 36 -1.02 0.19 8.59
C ILE A 36 -2.29 0.54 7.81
N ALA A 37 -2.57 1.84 7.67
CA ALA A 37 -3.74 2.35 6.97
C ALA A 37 -3.38 2.64 5.51
N PHE A 38 -4.07 2.01 4.57
CA PHE A 38 -3.95 2.31 3.15
C PHE A 38 -5.05 3.29 2.72
N VAL A 39 -4.66 4.39 2.09
CA VAL A 39 -5.58 5.46 1.67
C VAL A 39 -5.70 5.45 0.15
N ILE A 40 -6.93 5.38 -0.35
CA ILE A 40 -7.25 5.47 -1.78
C ILE A 40 -8.05 6.76 -1.96
N GLY A 41 -7.54 7.66 -2.82
CA GLY A 41 -8.21 8.92 -3.14
C GLY A 41 -9.53 8.74 -3.90
N GLY A 42 -10.34 9.80 -3.89
CA GLY A 42 -11.54 9.88 -4.71
C GLY A 42 -11.21 10.28 -6.16
N ALA A 43 -12.24 10.59 -6.95
CA ALA A 43 -12.08 11.01 -8.34
C ALA A 43 -11.20 12.28 -8.50
N GLU A 44 -11.29 13.19 -7.53
CA GLU A 44 -10.50 14.44 -7.49
C GLU A 44 -9.12 14.25 -6.80
N GLY A 45 -8.75 13.02 -6.44
CA GLY A 45 -7.53 12.72 -5.70
C GLY A 45 -7.69 12.85 -4.18
N VAL A 46 -6.64 13.31 -3.51
CA VAL A 46 -6.59 13.53 -2.05
C VAL A 46 -6.13 14.95 -1.73
N ALA A 47 -6.59 15.49 -0.61
CA ALA A 47 -6.17 16.81 -0.13
C ALA A 47 -4.67 16.83 0.20
N SER A 48 -4.02 17.99 0.08
CA SER A 48 -2.58 18.16 0.30
C SER A 48 -2.14 17.71 1.69
N GLU A 49 -2.99 17.90 2.70
CA GLU A 49 -2.76 17.48 4.08
C GLU A 49 -2.65 15.95 4.20
N VAL A 50 -3.36 15.20 3.35
CA VAL A 50 -3.27 13.73 3.31
C VAL A 50 -1.95 13.29 2.69
N VAL A 51 -1.50 13.99 1.64
CA VAL A 51 -0.20 13.74 1.01
C VAL A 51 0.94 13.99 1.98
N GLU A 52 0.89 15.12 2.71
CA GLU A 52 1.90 15.48 3.72
C GLU A 52 1.89 14.53 4.91
N ARG A 53 0.72 14.03 5.31
CA ARG A 53 0.60 13.04 6.39
C ARG A 53 1.12 11.66 5.99
N ALA A 54 1.15 11.29 4.71
CA ALA A 54 1.50 9.94 4.31
C ALA A 54 2.95 9.58 4.68
N ASP A 55 3.14 8.47 5.40
CA ASP A 55 4.47 7.95 5.73
C ASP A 55 5.13 7.25 4.52
N PHE A 56 4.30 6.80 3.58
CA PHE A 56 4.73 6.24 2.31
C PHE A 56 3.68 6.49 1.23
N SER A 57 4.14 6.74 0.00
CA SER A 57 3.29 6.83 -1.18
C SER A 57 3.62 5.67 -2.14
N LEU A 58 2.61 4.86 -2.44
CA LEU A 58 2.69 3.64 -3.26
C LEU A 58 1.97 3.87 -4.59
N SER A 59 2.66 3.56 -5.69
CA SER A 59 2.05 3.50 -7.01
C SER A 59 1.77 2.05 -7.40
N LEU A 60 0.50 1.73 -7.72
CA LEU A 60 0.10 0.42 -8.24
C LEU A 60 0.49 0.23 -9.71
N SER A 61 0.55 1.33 -10.47
CA SER A 61 0.81 1.36 -11.89
C SER A 61 1.13 2.78 -12.33
N LEU A 62 1.77 2.92 -13.49
CA LEU A 62 1.85 4.19 -14.21
C LEU A 62 0.49 4.63 -14.79
N LEU A 63 -0.46 3.69 -14.89
CA LEU A 63 -1.81 3.95 -15.38
C LEU A 63 -2.72 4.49 -14.27
N THR A 64 -3.73 5.24 -14.67
CA THR A 64 -4.79 5.69 -13.76
C THR A 64 -5.87 4.61 -13.65
N PHE A 65 -6.14 4.16 -12.43
CA PHE A 65 -7.25 3.27 -12.13
C PHE A 65 -8.38 4.04 -11.45
N THR A 66 -9.63 3.59 -11.63
CA THR A 66 -10.71 4.06 -10.76
C THR A 66 -10.42 3.63 -9.32
N HIS A 67 -10.96 4.37 -8.35
CA HIS A 67 -10.79 4.05 -6.94
C HIS A 67 -11.30 2.63 -6.58
N GLU A 68 -12.32 2.15 -7.28
CA GLU A 68 -12.86 0.78 -7.14
C GLU A 68 -11.86 -0.27 -7.63
N THR A 69 -11.31 -0.11 -8.83
CA THR A 69 -10.30 -1.03 -9.37
C THR A 69 -9.02 -1.00 -8.54
N ALA A 70 -8.57 0.19 -8.14
CA ALA A 70 -7.41 0.34 -7.26
C ALA A 70 -7.58 -0.42 -5.94
N ARG A 71 -8.79 -0.43 -5.36
CA ARG A 71 -9.12 -1.17 -4.13
C ARG A 71 -9.00 -2.69 -4.33
N VAL A 72 -9.52 -3.21 -5.44
CA VAL A 72 -9.44 -4.64 -5.77
C VAL A 72 -7.98 -5.05 -5.99
N VAL A 73 -7.23 -4.29 -6.80
CA VAL A 73 -5.81 -4.56 -7.06
C VAL A 73 -4.98 -4.49 -5.78
N LEU A 74 -5.19 -3.47 -4.94
CA LEU A 74 -4.52 -3.37 -3.65
C LEU A 74 -4.82 -4.58 -2.77
N THR A 75 -6.08 -4.99 -2.67
CA THR A 75 -6.49 -6.12 -1.82
C THR A 75 -5.81 -7.42 -2.26
N GLU A 76 -5.76 -7.69 -3.57
CA GLU A 76 -5.05 -8.84 -4.11
C GLU A 76 -3.54 -8.76 -3.84
N GLN A 77 -2.92 -7.59 -4.02
CA GLN A 77 -1.48 -7.42 -3.75
C GLN A 77 -1.15 -7.54 -2.25
N LEU A 78 -2.04 -7.13 -1.36
CA LEU A 78 -1.91 -7.37 0.08
C LEU A 78 -2.01 -8.86 0.39
N TYR A 79 -3.00 -9.56 -0.15
CA TYR A 79 -3.11 -11.01 -0.01
C TYR A 79 -1.82 -11.71 -0.49
N ARG A 80 -1.35 -11.38 -1.69
CA ARG A 80 -0.09 -11.89 -2.26
C ARG A 80 1.11 -11.59 -1.37
N ALA A 81 1.22 -10.36 -0.85
CA ALA A 81 2.30 -9.98 0.05
C ALA A 81 2.32 -10.84 1.32
N TYR A 82 1.16 -11.12 1.92
CA TYR A 82 1.07 -12.02 3.07
C TYR A 82 1.37 -13.48 2.73
N THR A 83 0.96 -13.96 1.55
CA THR A 83 1.34 -15.30 1.08
C THR A 83 2.87 -15.43 0.97
N ILE A 84 3.53 -14.40 0.44
CA ILE A 84 5.00 -14.31 0.38
C ILE A 84 5.62 -14.30 1.78
N ILE A 85 5.14 -13.44 2.69
CA ILE A 85 5.63 -13.33 4.08
C ILE A 85 5.52 -14.67 4.81
N LYS A 86 4.43 -15.41 4.61
CA LYS A 86 4.19 -16.71 5.25
C LYS A 86 4.88 -17.88 4.55
N GLY A 87 5.55 -17.65 3.42
CA GLY A 87 6.21 -18.72 2.65
C GLY A 87 5.23 -19.72 2.02
N PHE A 88 3.97 -19.35 1.84
CA PHE A 88 2.99 -20.20 1.16
C PHE A 88 3.24 -20.18 -0.36
N PRO A 89 3.00 -21.29 -1.07
CA PRO A 89 3.11 -21.32 -2.53
C PRO A 89 2.04 -20.41 -3.13
N TYR A 90 2.46 -19.28 -3.69
CA TYR A 90 1.61 -18.38 -4.46
C TYR A 90 1.81 -18.69 -5.96
N GLN A 91 0.71 -18.77 -6.72
CA GLN A 91 0.77 -19.04 -8.17
C GLN A 91 1.39 -17.84 -8.92
N LYS A 92 2.43 -18.11 -9.72
CA LYS A 92 3.09 -17.08 -10.54
C LYS A 92 2.14 -16.49 -11.56
#